data_AF-A0A7W5G3B1-F1
#
_entry.id   AF-A0A7W5G3B1-F1
#
_cell.length_a   1.000
_cell.length_b   1.000
_cell.length_c   1.000
_cell.angle_alpha   90.00
_cell.angle_beta   90.00
_cell.angle_gamma   90.00
#
_symmetry.space_group_name_H-M   'P 1'
#
loop_
_entity.id
_entity.type
_entity.pdbx_description
1 polymer ?
#
loop_
_entity_poly.entity_id
_entity_poly.type
_entity_poly.pdbx_seq_one_letter_code
_entity_poly.pdbx_strand_id
1 'polypeptide(L)' 'MIVDWLDACCGNPLADVCRTYLLLRHAVPERAMDYVETYAAMSGAEVGAILAWLAPIAAARLTEGVADENDELLRLAGVA' A
#
# COMPACT_ATOMS: atom_id res chain seq x y z
N MET A 1 6.79 3.79 -20.30
CA MET A 1 6.46 2.35 -20.41
C MET A 1 6.24 1.84 -19.00
N ILE A 2 5.15 1.12 -18.74
CA ILE A 2 4.89 0.44 -17.45
C ILE A 2 5.05 -1.05 -17.69
N VAL A 3 5.91 -1.71 -16.89
CA VAL A 3 6.31 -3.11 -17.03
C VAL A 3 5.90 -3.92 -15.79
N ASP A 4 6.23 -5.21 -15.77
CA ASP A 4 6.03 -6.12 -14.64
C ASP A 4 4.55 -6.43 -14.29
N TRP A 5 3.80 -6.87 -15.30
CA TRP A 5 2.36 -7.17 -15.19
C TRP A 5 2.05 -8.65 -14.88
N LEU A 6 3.06 -9.47 -14.51
CA LEU A 6 2.88 -10.93 -14.39
C LEU A 6 1.87 -11.31 -13.29
N ASP A 7 1.81 -10.51 -12.22
CA ASP A 7 0.90 -10.68 -11.08
C ASP A 7 -0.33 -9.76 -11.13
N ALA A 8 -0.62 -9.13 -12.28
CA ALA A 8 -1.72 -8.18 -12.40
C ALA A 8 -3.09 -8.85 -12.16
N CYS A 9 -3.91 -8.20 -11.32
CA CYS A 9 -5.22 -8.69 -10.91
C CYS A 9 -6.29 -7.59 -11.02
N CYS A 10 -7.57 -7.97 -10.94
CA CYS A 10 -8.70 -7.03 -10.84
C CYS A 10 -9.17 -6.93 -9.39
N GLY A 11 -9.36 -5.72 -8.87
CA GLY A 11 -9.79 -5.50 -7.49
C GLY A 11 -10.28 -4.08 -7.22
N ASN A 12 -10.42 -3.72 -5.94
CA ASN A 12 -10.75 -2.35 -5.56
C ASN A 12 -9.51 -1.46 -5.79
N PRO A 13 -9.60 -0.36 -6.56
CA PRO A 13 -8.45 0.48 -6.88
C PRO A 13 -7.78 1.10 -5.64
N LEU A 14 -8.52 1.30 -4.54
CA LEU A 14 -7.96 1.85 -3.30
C LEU A 14 -6.97 0.89 -2.64
N ALA A 15 -7.08 -0.41 -2.92
CA ALA A 15 -6.12 -1.41 -2.47
C ALA A 15 -4.75 -1.21 -3.15
N ASP A 16 -4.73 -0.92 -4.45
CA ASP A 16 -3.50 -0.66 -5.22
C ASP A 16 -2.82 0.65 -4.77
N VAL A 17 -3.62 1.67 -4.46
CA VAL A 17 -3.13 2.95 -3.92
C VAL A 17 -2.52 2.73 -2.53
N CYS A 18 -3.19 1.96 -1.67
CA CYS A 18 -2.67 1.62 -0.35
C CYS A 18 -1.40 0.76 -0.43
N ARG A 19 -1.31 -0.16 -1.40
CA ARG A 19 -0.08 -0.94 -1.67
C ARG A 19 1.07 -0.03 -2.09
N THR A 20 0.82 0.90 -2.99
CA THR A 20 1.84 1.88 -3.41
C THR A 20 2.28 2.76 -2.26
N TYR A 21 1.34 3.21 -1.42
CA TYR A 21 1.64 3.93 -0.17
C TYR A 21 2.56 3.12 0.75
N LEU A 22 2.27 1.84 1.00
CA LEU A 22 3.08 0.99 1.86
C LEU A 22 4.52 0.83 1.32
N LEU A 23 4.67 0.61 0.01
CA LEU A 23 5.97 0.50 -0.65
C LEU A 23 6.75 1.82 -0.58
N LEU A 24 6.11 2.95 -0.86
CA LEU A 24 6.72 4.27 -0.75
C LEU A 24 7.08 4.61 0.69
N ARG A 25 6.25 4.20 1.67
CA ARG A 25 6.55 4.43 3.08
C ARG A 25 7.84 3.74 3.51
N HIS A 26 8.16 2.59 2.94
CA HIS A 26 9.42 1.90 3.18
C HIS A 26 10.59 2.57 2.45
N ALA A 27 10.44 2.90 1.16
CA ALA A 27 11.55 3.39 0.34
C ALA A 27 11.83 4.91 0.47
N VAL A 28 10.78 5.72 0.56
CA VAL A 28 10.79 7.20 0.51
C VAL A 28 9.65 7.76 1.39
N PRO A 29 9.73 7.59 2.73
CA PRO A 29 8.63 7.84 3.66
C PRO A 29 8.06 9.26 3.58
N GLU A 30 8.90 10.25 3.31
CA GLU A 30 8.52 11.65 3.21
C GLU A 30 7.60 11.96 2.01
N ARG A 31 7.53 11.07 1.01
CA ARG A 31 6.67 11.23 -0.17
C ARG A 31 5.47 10.31 -0.22
N ALA A 32 5.36 9.38 0.74
CA ALA A 32 4.32 8.36 0.72
C ALA A 32 2.92 8.97 0.81
N MET A 33 2.74 10.01 1.64
CA MET A 33 1.44 10.68 1.79
C MET A 33 1.11 11.60 0.62
N ASP A 34 2.11 12.28 0.03
CA ASP A 34 1.92 13.09 -1.17
C ASP A 34 1.24 12.29 -2.29
N TYR A 35 1.63 11.02 -2.46
CA TYR A 35 1.01 10.12 -3.44
C TYR A 35 -0.46 9.85 -3.14
N VAL A 36 -0.79 9.53 -1.88
CA VAL A 36 -2.17 9.25 -1.44
C VAL A 36 -3.06 10.47 -1.59
N GLU A 37 -2.59 11.63 -1.13
CA GLU A 37 -3.32 12.90 -1.22
C GLU A 37 -3.53 13.34 -2.66
N THR A 38 -2.52 13.19 -3.52
CA THR A 38 -2.65 13.47 -4.96
C THR A 38 -3.70 12.56 -5.62
N TYR A 39 -3.67 11.25 -5.33
CA TYR A 39 -4.64 10.32 -5.87
C TYR A 39 -6.06 10.64 -5.38
N ALA A 40 -6.22 10.90 -4.08
CA ALA A 40 -7.50 11.27 -3.46
C ALA A 40 -8.09 12.52 -4.11
N ALA A 41 -7.28 13.57 -4.29
CA ALA A 41 -7.70 14.83 -4.92
C ALA A 41 -8.15 14.64 -6.38
N MET A 42 -7.50 13.76 -7.14
CA MET A 42 -7.84 13.52 -8.55
C MET A 42 -9.04 12.58 -8.74
N SER A 43 -9.22 11.61 -7.85
CA SER A 43 -10.26 10.57 -7.97
C SER A 43 -11.55 10.90 -7.20
N GLY A 44 -11.50 11.83 -6.24
CA GLY A 44 -12.58 12.07 -5.28
C GLY A 44 -12.67 11.00 -4.19
N ALA A 45 -11.69 10.10 -4.08
CA ALA A 45 -11.63 9.11 -3.00
C ALA A 45 -11.23 9.77 -1.68
N GLU A 46 -11.77 9.27 -0.58
CA GLU A 46 -11.38 9.68 0.77
C GLU A 46 -10.03 9.04 1.16
N VAL A 47 -9.11 9.84 1.71
CA VAL A 47 -7.81 9.34 2.22
C VAL A 47 -8.03 8.22 3.24
N GLY A 48 -9.01 8.36 4.12
CA GLY A 48 -9.37 7.32 5.10
C GLY A 48 -9.83 6.01 4.45
N ALA A 49 -10.53 6.07 3.31
CA ALA A 49 -10.96 4.87 2.59
C ALA A 49 -9.79 4.16 1.91
N ILE A 50 -8.75 4.89 1.49
CA ILE A 50 -7.50 4.31 1.00
C ILE A 50 -6.76 3.63 2.15
N LEU A 51 -6.52 4.34 3.26
CA LEU A 51 -5.77 3.83 4.40
C LEU A 51 -6.49 2.70 5.16
N ALA A 52 -7.80 2.55 5.00
CA ALA A 52 -8.55 1.40 5.51
C ALA A 52 -8.05 0.05 4.97
N TRP A 53 -7.37 0.04 3.82
CA TRP A 53 -6.76 -1.16 3.23
C TRP A 53 -5.42 -1.56 3.87
N LEU A 54 -4.89 -0.78 4.82
CA LEU A 54 -3.53 -0.97 5.31
C LEU A 54 -3.29 -2.35 5.93
N ALA A 55 -4.21 -2.84 6.75
CA ALA A 55 -4.08 -4.16 7.38
C ALA A 55 -4.06 -5.33 6.37
N PRO A 56 -5.06 -5.48 5.47
CA PRO A 56 -5.02 -6.57 4.48
C PRO A 56 -3.86 -6.43 3.49
N ILE A 57 -3.42 -5.22 3.15
CA ILE A 57 -2.27 -4.99 2.27
C ILE A 57 -0.95 -5.32 2.97
N ALA A 58 -0.80 -4.99 4.26
CA ALA A 58 0.37 -5.38 5.05
C ALA A 58 0.46 -6.92 5.16
N ALA A 59 -0.68 -7.59 5.37
CA ALA A 59 -0.75 -9.05 5.37
C ALA A 59 -0.37 -9.66 4.01
N ALA A 60 -0.83 -9.07 2.90
CA ALA A 60 -0.42 -9.51 1.57
C ALA A 60 1.10 -9.32 1.34
N ARG A 61 1.66 -8.18 1.74
CA ARG A 61 3.10 -7.90 1.61
C ARG A 61 3.98 -8.85 2.44
N LEU A 62 3.52 -9.29 3.62
CA LEU A 62 4.20 -10.32 4.40
C LEU A 62 4.44 -11.62 3.61
N THR A 63 3.51 -11.98 2.72
CA THR A 63 3.63 -13.20 1.91
C THR A 63 4.74 -13.12 0.85
N GLU A 64 5.25 -11.92 0.57
CA GLU A 64 6.34 -11.69 -0.39
C GLU A 64 7.73 -11.92 0.21
N GLY A 65 7.83 -12.12 1.53
CA GLY A 65 9.03 -12.66 2.18
C GLY A 65 10.20 -11.68 2.34
N VAL A 66 9.94 -10.37 2.38
CA VAL A 66 10.98 -9.35 2.61
C VAL A 66 11.26 -9.23 4.10
N ALA A 67 12.29 -9.93 4.58
CA ALA A 67 12.60 -10.07 6.01
C ALA A 67 12.71 -8.73 6.77
N ASP A 68 13.32 -7.72 6.16
CA ASP A 68 13.56 -6.40 6.77
C ASP A 68 12.27 -5.59 6.99
N GLU A 69 11.14 -6.02 6.43
CA GLU A 69 9.84 -5.37 6.59
C GLU A 69 8.93 -6.07 7.63
N ASN A 70 9.26 -7.30 8.05
CA ASN A 70 8.34 -8.19 8.78
C ASN A 70 7.76 -7.59 10.06
N ASP A 71 8.60 -7.02 10.93
CA ASP A 71 8.15 -6.50 12.23
C ASP A 71 7.12 -5.38 12.06
N GLU A 72 7.38 -4.45 11.14
CA GLU A 72 6.48 -3.35 10.85
C GLU A 72 5.19 -3.85 10.18
N LEU A 73 5.29 -4.80 9.25
CA LEU A 73 4.12 -5.36 8.58
C LEU A 73 3.22 -6.15 9.54
N LEU A 74 3.79 -6.90 10.49
CA LEU A 74 3.02 -7.60 11.54
C LEU A 74 2.26 -6.60 12.42
N ARG A 75 2.90 -5.49 12.79
CA ARG A 75 2.26 -4.39 13.53
C ARG A 75 1.13 -3.75 12.73
N LEU A 76 1.35 -3.48 11.45
CA LEU A 76 0.35 -2.88 10.55
C LEU A 76 -0.82 -3.81 10.24
N ALA A 77 -0.57 -5.13 10.20
CA ALA A 77 -1.61 -6.14 10.03
C ALA A 77 -2.44 -6.39 11.32
N GLY A 78 -2.04 -5.80 12.46
CA GLY A 78 -2.76 -5.94 13.73
C GLY A 78 -2.57 -7.29 14.40
N VAL A 79 -1.45 -7.97 14.14
CA VAL A 79 -1.13 -9.32 14.66
C VAL A 79 0.10 -9.35 15.56
N ALA A 80 0.65 -8.17 15.90
CA ALA A 80 1.75 -7.97 16.85
C ALA A 80 1.28 -7.28 18.14
#